data_AF-A0A3M0Y9K0-F1
#
_entry.id   AF-A0A3M0Y9K0-F1
#
_cell.length_a   1.000
_cell.length_b   1.000
_cell.length_c   1.000
_cell.angle_alpha   90.00
_cell.angle_beta   90.00
_cell.angle_gamma   90.00
#
_symmetry.space_group_name_H-M   'P 1'
#
loop_
_entity.id
_entity.type
_entity.pdbx_description
1 polymer ?
#
loop_
_entity_poly.entity_id
_entity_poly.type
_entity_poly.pdbx_seq_one_letter_code
_entity_poly.pdbx_strand_id
1 'polypeptide(L)'
;MERAYYSAQIEDFVHASVEAVLGELADNNQFALEITQKNAWKQQIELLQRLLPTYSGKIYFEYSIPRMGRRIDVLLFIQGVIFVLEFKVGERTFHRQSIDQVWDYALDLKNFHETSHGLLIAPILVATRAKQASIHIGLTPHNDNMLYPILSSAQSLPDVIAKVLALPKGQTMGVEAWEKGRYLPTPTIVEAAMALYQGHSVEDISRKDADAINLGKTTDAIAEAIRQARIRRQKCICFVTGVPGAGKTLVGLNIANQHMDKA
;
A
#
# COMPACT_ATOMS: atom_id res chain seq x y z
N MET A 1 -3.60 15.54 2.88
CA MET A 1 -4.17 14.73 1.79
C MET A 1 -5.00 13.65 2.46
N GLU A 2 -6.31 13.64 2.23
CA GLU A 2 -7.19 12.61 2.78
C GLU A 2 -6.80 11.24 2.22
N ARG A 3 -6.59 10.29 3.13
CA ARG A 3 -6.13 8.94 2.78
C ARG A 3 -7.27 8.00 2.46
N ALA A 4 -8.52 8.40 2.67
CA ALA A 4 -9.72 7.59 2.45
C ALA A 4 -10.75 8.40 1.66
N TYR A 5 -11.68 7.74 0.97
CA TYR A 5 -12.82 8.44 0.35
C TYR A 5 -13.94 8.73 1.34
N TYR A 6 -13.98 7.99 2.44
CA TYR A 6 -14.87 8.28 3.56
C TYR A 6 -14.15 7.90 4.85
N SER A 7 -14.28 8.72 5.88
CA SER A 7 -13.83 8.34 7.22
C SER A 7 -14.68 8.97 8.31
N ALA A 8 -15.02 8.20 9.32
CA ALA A 8 -15.83 8.68 10.44
C ALA A 8 -15.56 7.85 11.70
N GLN A 9 -15.86 8.43 12.86
CA GLN A 9 -15.97 7.61 14.07
C GLN A 9 -17.04 6.54 13.83
N ILE A 10 -16.85 5.35 14.42
CA ILE A 10 -17.78 4.23 14.24
C ILE A 10 -19.20 4.62 14.68
N GLU A 11 -19.33 5.41 15.75
CA GLU A 11 -20.62 5.92 16.22
C GLU A 11 -21.33 6.74 15.14
N ASP A 12 -20.64 7.73 14.55
CA ASP A 12 -21.19 8.56 13.47
C ASP A 12 -21.56 7.72 12.25
N PHE A 13 -20.69 6.77 11.86
CA PHE A 13 -20.93 5.88 10.72
C PHE A 13 -22.16 4.99 10.91
N VAL A 14 -22.37 4.45 12.12
CA VAL A 14 -23.53 3.59 12.43
C VAL A 14 -24.84 4.38 12.38
N HIS A 15 -24.81 5.68 12.73
CA HIS A 15 -26.00 6.54 12.72
C HIS A 15 -26.24 7.29 11.40
N ALA A 16 -25.25 7.36 10.51
CA ALA A 16 -25.40 7.93 9.18
C ALA A 16 -26.34 7.08 8.30
N SER A 17 -27.07 7.72 7.38
CA SER A 17 -27.79 6.98 6.35
C SER A 17 -26.81 6.35 5.35
N VAL A 18 -27.19 5.20 4.81
CA VAL A 18 -26.40 4.52 3.76
C VAL A 18 -26.16 5.45 2.58
N GLU A 19 -27.16 6.26 2.22
CA GLU A 19 -27.09 7.22 1.13
C GLU A 19 -26.10 8.36 1.41
N ALA A 20 -25.99 8.82 2.66
CA ALA A 20 -25.03 9.87 3.03
C ALA A 20 -23.58 9.37 2.89
N VAL A 21 -23.29 8.18 3.44
CA VAL A 21 -21.96 7.55 3.31
C VAL A 21 -21.63 7.28 1.84
N LEU A 22 -22.60 6.75 1.09
CA LEU A 22 -22.43 6.46 -0.33
C LEU A 22 -22.23 7.74 -1.16
N GLY A 23 -22.87 8.84 -0.78
CA GLY A 23 -22.70 10.15 -1.40
C GLY A 23 -21.27 10.65 -1.24
N GLU A 24 -20.74 10.65 -0.02
CA GLU A 24 -19.35 11.08 0.25
C GLU A 24 -18.32 10.20 -0.48
N LEU A 25 -18.54 8.88 -0.52
CA LEU A 25 -17.72 7.96 -1.32
C LEU A 25 -17.73 8.30 -2.81
N ALA A 26 -18.91 8.62 -3.35
CA ALA A 26 -19.07 8.96 -4.75
C ALA A 26 -18.42 10.31 -5.09
N ASP A 27 -18.55 11.30 -4.21
CA ASP A 27 -17.98 12.64 -4.39
C ASP A 27 -16.45 12.63 -4.35
N ASN A 28 -15.87 11.79 -3.50
CA ASN A 28 -14.42 11.64 -3.37
C ASN A 28 -13.80 10.66 -4.38
N ASN A 29 -14.63 9.90 -5.10
CA ASN A 29 -14.18 9.03 -6.18
C ASN A 29 -13.92 9.85 -7.46
N GLN A 30 -12.66 9.90 -7.88
CA GLN A 30 -12.21 10.68 -9.05
C GLN A 30 -12.51 10.01 -10.40
N PHE A 31 -13.05 8.79 -10.38
CA PHE A 31 -13.31 7.97 -11.57
C PHE A 31 -14.81 7.79 -11.81
N ALA A 32 -15.17 7.32 -13.02
CA ALA A 32 -16.55 6.94 -13.31
C ALA A 32 -17.03 5.87 -12.32
N LEU A 33 -18.14 6.16 -11.63
CA LEU A 33 -18.72 5.24 -10.65
C LEU A 33 -19.59 4.20 -11.35
N GLU A 34 -19.08 2.97 -11.46
CA GLU A 34 -19.82 1.84 -12.00
C GLU A 34 -20.95 1.39 -11.04
N ILE A 35 -22.05 0.89 -11.61
CA ILE A 35 -23.20 0.39 -10.84
C ILE A 35 -22.78 -0.76 -9.90
N THR A 36 -21.86 -1.61 -10.37
CA THR A 36 -21.32 -2.73 -9.59
C THR A 36 -20.56 -2.25 -8.35
N GLN A 37 -19.72 -1.21 -8.48
CA GLN A 37 -19.00 -0.60 -7.37
C GLN A 37 -19.96 0.03 -6.37
N LYS A 38 -20.93 0.81 -6.85
CA LYS A 38 -21.97 1.41 -6.01
C LYS A 38 -22.74 0.36 -5.19
N ASN A 39 -23.11 -0.75 -5.81
CA ASN A 39 -23.81 -1.85 -5.15
C ASN A 39 -22.92 -2.62 -4.17
N ALA A 40 -21.61 -2.70 -4.43
CA ALA A 40 -20.64 -3.28 -3.52
C ALA A 40 -20.49 -2.43 -2.26
N TRP A 41 -20.26 -1.12 -2.41
CA TRP A 41 -20.22 -0.17 -1.29
C TRP A 41 -21.49 -0.22 -0.45
N LYS A 42 -22.67 -0.20 -1.07
CA LYS A 42 -23.94 -0.30 -0.35
C LYS A 42 -24.00 -1.54 0.55
N GLN A 43 -23.63 -2.71 0.02
CA GLN A 43 -23.62 -3.95 0.79
C GLN A 43 -22.58 -3.95 1.92
N GLN A 44 -21.41 -3.35 1.70
CA GLN A 44 -20.38 -3.20 2.73
C GLN A 44 -20.86 -2.29 3.86
N ILE A 45 -21.45 -1.14 3.52
CA ILE A 45 -21.99 -0.17 4.49
C ILE A 45 -23.06 -0.85 5.36
N GLU A 46 -24.08 -1.46 4.75
CA GLU A 46 -25.17 -2.13 5.46
C GLU A 46 -24.69 -3.30 6.35
N LEU A 47 -23.66 -4.03 5.92
CA LEU A 47 -23.06 -5.08 6.74
C LEU A 47 -22.35 -4.48 7.96
N LEU A 48 -21.51 -3.47 7.74
CA LEU A 48 -20.68 -2.89 8.78
C LEU A 48 -21.49 -2.06 9.79
N GLN A 49 -22.54 -1.35 9.36
CA GLN A 49 -23.45 -0.63 10.27
C GLN A 49 -24.20 -1.57 11.23
N ARG A 50 -24.46 -2.82 10.82
CA ARG A 50 -25.04 -3.84 11.72
C ARG A 50 -24.01 -4.46 12.65
N LEU A 51 -22.76 -4.58 12.20
CA LEU A 51 -21.68 -5.23 12.94
C LEU A 51 -21.08 -4.31 14.01
N LEU A 52 -20.88 -3.04 13.66
CA LEU A 52 -20.07 -2.11 14.42
C LEU A 52 -20.69 -1.40 15.65
N PRO A 53 -22.02 -1.43 15.95
CA PRO A 53 -22.58 -0.64 17.06
C PRO A 53 -21.99 -0.90 18.45
N THR A 54 -21.33 -2.04 18.66
CA THR A 54 -20.74 -2.43 19.96
C THR A 54 -19.26 -2.04 20.09
N TYR A 55 -18.67 -1.46 19.04
CA TYR A 55 -17.25 -1.12 19.00
C TYR A 55 -17.05 0.39 18.97
N SER A 56 -15.98 0.84 19.62
CA SER A 56 -15.50 2.22 19.54
C SER A 56 -14.21 2.25 18.73
N GLY A 57 -14.07 3.26 17.87
CA GLY A 57 -12.97 3.36 16.93
C GLY A 57 -13.35 4.17 15.71
N LYS A 58 -12.53 4.06 14.66
CA LYS A 58 -12.70 4.79 13.41
C LYS A 58 -12.74 3.84 12.22
N ILE A 59 -13.57 4.18 11.24
CA ILE A 59 -13.70 3.45 9.98
C ILE A 59 -13.22 4.32 8.83
N TYR A 60 -12.59 3.69 7.86
CA TYR A 60 -12.13 4.31 6.63
C TYR A 60 -12.53 3.42 5.46
N PHE A 61 -13.20 3.99 4.47
CA PHE A 61 -13.46 3.29 3.22
C PHE A 61 -12.49 3.77 2.15
N GLU A 62 -12.10 2.87 1.26
CA GLU A 62 -11.22 3.18 0.13
C GLU A 62 -9.92 3.82 0.61
N TYR A 63 -9.28 3.20 1.63
CA TYR A 63 -8.07 3.70 2.25
C TYR A 63 -6.86 3.47 1.34
N SER A 64 -6.21 4.55 0.93
CA SER A 64 -5.08 4.59 0.00
C SER A 64 -3.84 3.93 0.57
N ILE A 65 -3.23 3.06 -0.25
CA ILE A 65 -1.91 2.45 -0.07
C ILE A 65 -1.00 3.01 -1.16
N PRO A 66 -0.30 4.14 -0.91
CA PRO A 66 0.41 4.90 -1.94
C PRO A 66 1.41 4.07 -2.75
N ARG A 67 2.18 3.20 -2.08
CA ARG A 67 3.20 2.36 -2.73
C ARG A 67 2.62 1.43 -3.80
N MET A 68 1.39 0.95 -3.59
CA MET A 68 0.74 0.01 -4.50
C MET A 68 -0.13 0.72 -5.55
N GLY A 69 -0.42 2.01 -5.39
CA GLY A 69 -1.44 2.70 -6.20
C GLY A 69 -2.82 2.05 -6.08
N ARG A 70 -3.11 1.45 -4.91
CA ARG A 70 -4.35 0.70 -4.63
C ARG A 70 -5.00 1.20 -3.35
N ARG A 71 -6.21 0.75 -3.10
CA ARG A 71 -7.00 1.08 -1.90
C ARG A 71 -7.46 -0.19 -1.20
N ILE A 72 -7.46 -0.14 0.13
CA ILE A 72 -8.15 -1.10 0.99
C ILE A 72 -9.64 -0.75 0.94
N ASP A 73 -10.50 -1.73 0.71
CA ASP A 73 -11.95 -1.51 0.69
C ASP A 73 -12.43 -0.86 2.00
N VAL A 74 -12.08 -1.47 3.14
CA VAL A 74 -12.36 -0.92 4.46
C VAL A 74 -11.20 -1.16 5.43
N LEU A 75 -10.77 -0.11 6.10
CA LEU A 75 -9.88 -0.19 7.26
C LEU A 75 -10.68 0.16 8.52
N LEU A 76 -10.59 -0.68 9.54
CA LEU A 76 -11.13 -0.38 10.88
C LEU A 76 -9.98 -0.21 11.86
N PHE A 77 -10.06 0.83 12.68
CA PHE A 77 -9.17 1.00 13.83
C PHE A 77 -10.00 0.86 15.11
N ILE A 78 -9.88 -0.28 15.80
CA ILE A 78 -10.69 -0.60 16.98
C ILE A 78 -9.76 -1.03 18.12
N GLN A 79 -9.83 -0.30 19.24
CA GLN A 79 -9.05 -0.58 20.45
C GLN A 79 -7.54 -0.87 20.21
N GLY A 80 -6.90 -0.09 19.32
CA GLY A 80 -5.48 -0.24 18.99
C GLY A 80 -5.15 -1.37 18.01
N VAL A 81 -6.16 -1.98 17.38
CA VAL A 81 -6.01 -3.02 16.36
C VAL A 81 -6.44 -2.47 15.00
N ILE A 82 -5.65 -2.74 13.97
CA ILE A 82 -5.94 -2.39 12.58
C ILE A 82 -6.55 -3.61 11.89
N PHE A 83 -7.79 -3.49 11.44
CA PHE A 83 -8.42 -4.49 10.58
C PHE A 83 -8.36 -4.01 9.14
N VAL A 84 -7.76 -4.80 8.27
CA VAL A 84 -7.68 -4.55 6.83
C VAL A 84 -8.68 -5.48 6.16
N LEU A 85 -9.82 -4.95 5.75
CA LEU A 85 -10.88 -5.73 5.12
C LEU A 85 -10.81 -5.58 3.60
N GLU A 86 -10.71 -6.72 2.91
CA GLU A 86 -10.89 -6.82 1.46
C GLU A 86 -12.21 -7.57 1.20
N PHE A 87 -13.13 -6.95 0.49
CA PHE A 87 -14.43 -7.54 0.19
C PHE A 87 -14.47 -8.13 -1.22
N LYS A 88 -15.04 -9.33 -1.30
CA LYS A 88 -15.48 -9.96 -2.55
C LYS A 88 -16.98 -10.18 -2.47
N VAL A 89 -17.71 -9.12 -2.79
CA VAL A 89 -19.18 -9.07 -2.69
C VAL A 89 -19.80 -10.05 -3.68
N GLY A 90 -20.64 -10.96 -3.18
CA GLY A 90 -21.34 -11.97 -3.97
C GLY A 90 -20.55 -13.28 -4.17
N GLU A 91 -19.25 -13.29 -3.86
CA GLU A 91 -18.41 -14.48 -3.97
C GLU A 91 -18.74 -15.52 -2.91
N ARG A 92 -18.60 -16.80 -3.30
CA ARG A 92 -18.82 -17.97 -2.41
C ARG A 92 -17.53 -18.68 -2.03
N THR A 93 -16.42 -18.33 -2.68
CA THR A 93 -15.12 -18.97 -2.55
C THR A 93 -14.04 -17.93 -2.34
N PHE A 94 -12.97 -18.34 -1.68
CA PHE A 94 -11.80 -17.48 -1.44
C PHE A 94 -10.77 -17.73 -2.53
N HIS A 95 -10.48 -16.72 -3.34
CA HIS A 95 -9.50 -16.80 -4.42
C HIS A 95 -8.12 -16.41 -3.89
N ARG A 96 -7.08 -17.18 -4.25
CA ARG A 96 -5.70 -16.93 -3.79
C ARG A 96 -5.23 -15.50 -4.05
N GLN A 97 -5.57 -14.94 -5.21
CA GLN A 97 -5.23 -13.55 -5.55
C GLN A 97 -5.82 -12.52 -4.56
N SER A 98 -7.03 -12.77 -4.05
CA SER A 98 -7.66 -11.89 -3.06
C SER A 98 -7.06 -12.06 -1.67
N ILE A 99 -6.56 -13.26 -1.36
CA ILE A 99 -5.81 -13.53 -0.13
C ILE A 99 -4.47 -12.79 -0.18
N ASP A 100 -3.74 -12.92 -1.28
CA ASP A 100 -2.47 -12.24 -1.52
C ASP A 100 -2.67 -10.71 -1.50
N GLN A 101 -3.77 -10.21 -2.07
CA GLN A 101 -4.10 -8.77 -2.07
C GLN A 101 -4.28 -8.19 -0.65
N VAL A 102 -5.11 -8.82 0.19
CA VAL A 102 -5.32 -8.32 1.56
C VAL A 102 -4.05 -8.47 2.42
N TRP A 103 -3.25 -9.51 2.12
CA TRP A 103 -1.94 -9.71 2.72
C TRP A 103 -0.99 -8.57 2.40
N ASP A 104 -0.86 -8.22 1.12
CA ASP A 104 0.01 -7.16 0.64
C ASP A 104 -0.36 -5.81 1.26
N TYR A 105 -1.65 -5.47 1.36
CA TYR A 105 -2.11 -4.24 2.02
C TYR A 105 -1.67 -4.16 3.48
N ALA A 106 -1.83 -5.26 4.22
CA ALA A 106 -1.46 -5.30 5.61
C ALA A 106 0.07 -5.28 5.80
N LEU A 107 0.83 -5.94 4.92
CA LEU A 107 2.30 -5.81 4.86
C LEU A 107 2.75 -4.38 4.54
N ASP A 108 2.03 -3.69 3.66
CA ASP A 108 2.31 -2.31 3.29
C ASP A 108 2.16 -1.37 4.50
N LEU A 109 1.04 -1.47 5.21
CA LEU A 109 0.84 -0.73 6.46
C LEU A 109 1.91 -1.11 7.49
N LYS A 110 2.16 -2.41 7.67
CA LYS A 110 3.12 -2.93 8.65
C LYS A 110 4.53 -2.40 8.45
N ASN A 111 4.97 -2.23 7.20
CA ASN A 111 6.35 -1.88 6.90
C ASN A 111 6.53 -0.39 6.57
N PHE A 112 5.52 0.27 6.02
CA PHE A 112 5.66 1.63 5.48
C PHE A 112 4.80 2.67 6.18
N HIS A 113 3.86 2.30 7.06
CA HIS A 113 3.14 3.26 7.88
C HIS A 113 3.72 3.29 9.30
N GLU A 114 4.44 4.37 9.62
CA GLU A 114 5.24 4.53 10.86
C GLU A 114 4.48 4.14 12.13
N THR A 115 3.24 4.59 12.27
CA THR A 115 2.41 4.34 13.46
C THR A 115 1.72 2.97 13.47
N SER A 116 1.84 2.19 12.40
CA SER A 116 1.33 0.80 12.33
C SER A 116 2.39 -0.24 12.73
N HIS A 117 3.67 0.15 12.80
CA HIS A 117 4.78 -0.74 13.10
C HIS A 117 4.62 -1.51 14.42
N GLY A 118 4.04 -0.91 15.46
CA GLY A 118 3.86 -1.56 16.76
C GLY A 118 2.51 -2.23 17.00
N LEU A 119 1.56 -2.05 16.08
CA LEU A 119 0.15 -2.42 16.28
C LEU A 119 -0.16 -3.81 15.74
N LEU A 120 -1.22 -4.41 16.29
CA LEU A 120 -1.78 -5.66 15.75
C LEU A 120 -2.52 -5.36 14.45
N ILE A 121 -2.14 -6.04 13.37
CA ILE A 121 -2.77 -5.91 12.05
C ILE A 121 -3.43 -7.24 11.67
N ALA A 122 -4.72 -7.17 11.37
CA ALA A 122 -5.57 -8.29 11.01
C ALA A 122 -6.07 -8.14 9.56
N PRO A 123 -5.38 -8.72 8.57
CA PRO A 123 -5.91 -8.86 7.22
C PRO A 123 -7.09 -9.83 7.20
N ILE A 124 -8.22 -9.41 6.64
CA ILE A 124 -9.44 -10.21 6.54
C ILE A 124 -9.99 -10.14 5.11
N LEU A 125 -10.08 -11.30 4.46
CA LEU A 125 -10.78 -11.43 3.19
C LEU A 125 -12.23 -11.82 3.44
N VAL A 126 -13.18 -11.00 2.98
CA VAL A 126 -14.61 -11.19 3.18
C VAL A 126 -15.30 -11.61 1.88
N ALA A 127 -15.62 -12.89 1.74
CA ALA A 127 -16.48 -13.39 0.66
C ALA A 127 -17.93 -13.45 1.14
N THR A 128 -18.78 -12.49 0.72
CA THR A 128 -20.05 -12.22 1.42
C THR A 128 -21.08 -13.35 1.34
N ARG A 129 -20.94 -14.28 0.38
CA ARG A 129 -21.81 -15.46 0.23
C ARG A 129 -21.09 -16.79 0.49
N ALA A 130 -19.86 -16.76 1.00
CA ALA A 130 -19.16 -17.98 1.39
C ALA A 130 -19.90 -18.68 2.53
N LYS A 131 -19.88 -20.02 2.52
CA LYS A 131 -20.35 -20.78 3.68
C LYS A 131 -19.41 -20.54 4.85
N GLN A 132 -19.97 -20.53 6.06
CA GLN A 132 -19.19 -20.41 7.28
C GLN A 132 -18.15 -21.53 7.33
N ALA A 133 -16.88 -21.14 7.29
CA ALA A 133 -15.74 -22.03 7.50
C ALA A 133 -15.26 -21.90 8.96
N SER A 134 -14.42 -22.83 9.39
CA SER A 134 -13.70 -22.68 10.65
C SER A 134 -12.85 -21.40 10.62
N ILE A 135 -13.00 -20.57 11.64
CA ILE A 135 -12.19 -19.36 11.80
C ILE A 135 -10.78 -19.78 12.21
N HIS A 136 -9.81 -19.54 11.34
CA HIS A 136 -8.40 -19.74 11.63
C HIS A 136 -7.73 -18.39 11.82
N ILE A 137 -7.21 -18.16 13.03
CA ILE A 137 -6.43 -16.97 13.37
C ILE A 137 -5.06 -17.47 13.80
N GLY A 138 -4.02 -17.06 13.08
CA GLY A 138 -2.65 -17.44 13.35
C GLY A 138 -1.73 -16.24 13.24
N LEU A 139 -0.75 -16.14 14.13
CA LEU A 139 0.31 -15.15 14.07
C LEU A 139 1.36 -15.57 13.03
N THR A 140 2.01 -14.59 12.40
CA THR A 140 3.22 -14.88 11.63
C THR A 140 4.35 -15.34 12.57
N PRO A 141 5.34 -16.11 12.09
CA PRO A 141 6.49 -16.50 12.90
C PRO A 141 7.44 -15.34 13.24
N HIS A 142 7.22 -14.14 12.69
CA HIS A 142 8.11 -12.99 12.85
C HIS A 142 7.91 -12.23 14.16
N ASN A 143 6.93 -12.61 14.98
CA ASN A 143 6.57 -11.95 16.24
C ASN A 143 6.38 -10.42 16.07
N ASP A 144 5.76 -10.03 14.97
CA ASP A 144 5.62 -8.67 14.51
C ASP A 144 4.18 -8.14 14.65
N ASN A 145 3.35 -8.75 15.48
CA ASN A 145 1.93 -8.38 15.62
C ASN A 145 1.18 -8.36 14.26
N MET A 146 1.59 -9.18 13.30
CA MET A 146 0.87 -9.42 12.05
C MET A 146 0.17 -10.79 12.14
N LEU A 147 -1.10 -10.84 11.76
CA LEU A 147 -1.85 -12.10 11.62
C LEU A 147 -1.79 -12.60 10.19
N TYR A 148 -1.89 -13.93 9.99
CA TYR A 148 -2.23 -14.56 8.70
C TYR A 148 -3.58 -14.08 8.15
N PRO A 149 -3.81 -14.06 6.82
CA PRO A 149 -5.06 -13.55 6.27
C PRO A 149 -6.22 -14.43 6.73
N ILE A 150 -7.19 -13.80 7.37
CA ILE A 150 -8.35 -14.49 7.95
C ILE A 150 -9.45 -14.53 6.89
N LEU A 151 -9.90 -15.74 6.57
CA LEU A 151 -11.00 -15.94 5.63
C LEU A 151 -12.33 -15.82 6.38
N SER A 152 -13.19 -14.92 5.93
CA SER A 152 -14.49 -14.69 6.58
C SER A 152 -15.62 -14.62 5.56
N SER A 153 -16.81 -15.07 5.95
CA SER A 153 -18.06 -14.68 5.32
C SER A 153 -18.65 -13.44 6.01
N ALA A 154 -19.77 -12.93 5.49
CA ALA A 154 -20.52 -11.87 6.16
C ALA A 154 -21.04 -12.32 7.55
N GLN A 155 -21.35 -13.60 7.71
CA GLN A 155 -21.88 -14.16 8.96
C GLN A 155 -20.79 -14.39 10.01
N SER A 156 -19.58 -14.80 9.61
CA SER A 156 -18.48 -15.07 10.54
C SER A 156 -17.68 -13.82 10.93
N LEU A 157 -17.85 -12.70 10.22
CA LEU A 157 -17.05 -11.49 10.44
C LEU A 157 -17.15 -10.92 11.86
N PRO A 158 -18.33 -10.89 12.52
CA PRO A 158 -18.42 -10.47 13.93
C PRO A 158 -17.55 -11.31 14.86
N ASP A 159 -17.59 -12.65 14.70
CA ASP A 159 -16.80 -13.58 15.50
C ASP A 159 -15.29 -13.43 15.25
N VAL A 160 -14.90 -13.17 13.99
CA VAL A 160 -13.51 -12.90 13.63
C VAL A 160 -13.01 -11.65 14.35
N ILE A 161 -13.75 -10.54 14.27
CA ILE A 161 -13.36 -9.28 14.91
C ILE A 161 -13.27 -9.46 16.44
N ALA A 162 -14.27 -10.09 17.06
CA ALA A 162 -14.25 -10.35 18.49
C ALA A 162 -13.05 -11.21 18.94
N LYS A 163 -12.74 -12.29 18.20
CA LYS A 163 -11.60 -13.17 18.51
C LYS A 163 -10.27 -12.46 18.34
N VAL A 164 -10.11 -11.62 17.32
CA VAL A 164 -8.89 -10.83 17.12
C VAL A 164 -8.72 -9.81 18.24
N LEU A 165 -9.79 -9.12 18.66
CA LEU A 165 -9.73 -8.15 19.76
C LEU A 165 -9.38 -8.79 21.11
N ALA A 166 -9.68 -10.08 21.29
CA ALA A 166 -9.33 -10.87 22.47
C ALA A 166 -7.86 -11.34 22.48
N LEU A 167 -7.12 -11.20 21.37
CA LEU A 167 -5.69 -11.52 21.36
C LEU A 167 -4.89 -10.53 22.21
N PRO A 168 -3.75 -10.96 22.78
CA PRO A 168 -2.79 -10.05 23.39
C PRO A 168 -2.39 -8.97 22.38
N LYS A 169 -2.60 -7.72 22.76
CA LYS A 169 -2.20 -6.57 21.96
C LYS A 169 -0.74 -6.27 22.25
N GLY A 170 0.00 -5.85 21.23
CA GLY A 170 1.33 -5.28 21.41
C GLY A 170 1.23 -3.87 22.00
N GLN A 171 1.64 -2.88 21.21
CA GLN A 171 1.45 -1.49 21.60
C GLN A 171 -0.03 -1.09 21.43
N THR A 172 -0.55 -0.28 22.34
CA THR A 172 -1.85 0.37 22.18
C THR A 172 -1.64 1.83 21.79
N MET A 173 -2.32 2.27 20.74
CA MET A 173 -2.29 3.65 20.25
C MET A 173 -3.72 4.14 20.01
N GLY A 174 -3.97 5.42 20.29
CA GLY A 174 -5.23 6.08 19.93
C GLY A 174 -5.32 6.37 18.43
N VAL A 175 -6.55 6.51 17.92
CA VAL A 175 -6.81 6.77 16.49
C VAL A 175 -6.07 8.02 16.01
N GLU A 176 -6.14 9.13 16.78
CA GLU A 176 -5.56 10.41 16.36
C GLU A 176 -4.03 10.35 16.28
N ALA A 177 -3.41 9.54 17.12
CA ALA A 177 -1.97 9.30 17.06
C ALA A 177 -1.61 8.43 15.86
N TRP A 178 -2.42 7.41 15.56
CA TRP A 178 -2.21 6.55 14.40
C TRP A 178 -2.29 7.32 13.08
N GLU A 179 -3.28 8.19 12.92
CA GLU A 179 -3.49 8.98 11.69
C GLU A 179 -2.33 9.94 11.35
N LYS A 180 -1.59 10.39 12.38
CA LYS A 180 -0.44 11.28 12.20
C LYS A 180 0.80 10.56 11.64
N GLY A 181 0.79 9.23 11.59
CA GLY A 181 1.89 8.45 11.08
C GLY A 181 2.21 8.78 9.63
N ARG A 182 3.50 8.91 9.31
CA ARG A 182 3.94 9.13 7.94
C ARG A 182 3.93 7.81 7.19
N TYR A 183 3.54 7.89 5.92
CA TYR A 183 3.74 6.78 4.98
C TYR A 183 5.12 6.95 4.34
N LEU A 184 6.05 6.06 4.65
CA LEU A 184 7.44 6.06 4.23
C LEU A 184 7.67 4.85 3.31
N PRO A 185 7.26 4.92 2.02
CA PRO A 185 7.51 3.82 1.10
C PRO A 185 9.03 3.63 0.94
N THR A 186 9.48 2.39 0.69
CA THR A 186 10.90 2.17 0.34
C THR A 186 11.26 3.04 -0.86
N PRO A 187 12.37 3.79 -0.81
CA PRO A 187 12.84 4.50 -1.99
C PRO A 187 13.01 3.54 -3.15
N THR A 188 12.65 3.98 -4.35
CA THR A 188 12.90 3.25 -5.59
C THR A 188 14.39 2.94 -5.75
N ILE A 189 14.75 1.96 -6.59
CA ILE A 189 16.17 1.65 -6.85
C ILE A 189 16.96 2.87 -7.33
N VAL A 190 16.29 3.79 -8.06
CA VAL A 190 16.87 5.06 -8.50
C VAL A 190 17.09 5.99 -7.32
N GLU A 191 16.08 6.21 -6.47
CA GLU A 191 16.19 7.07 -5.27
C GLU A 191 17.19 6.53 -4.25
N ALA A 192 17.18 5.22 -4.01
CA ALA A 192 18.12 4.55 -3.10
C ALA A 192 19.55 4.62 -3.64
N ALA A 193 19.74 4.39 -4.94
CA ALA A 193 21.02 4.60 -5.58
C ALA A 193 21.45 6.07 -5.44
N MET A 194 20.60 7.02 -5.81
CA MET A 194 20.90 8.44 -5.66
C MET A 194 21.29 8.80 -4.24
N ALA A 195 20.58 8.34 -3.21
CA ALA A 195 20.94 8.57 -1.81
C ALA A 195 22.31 7.97 -1.43
N LEU A 196 22.65 6.79 -1.96
CA LEU A 196 23.99 6.20 -1.81
C LEU A 196 25.09 7.04 -2.52
N TYR A 197 24.76 7.69 -3.64
CA TYR A 197 25.69 8.54 -4.41
C TYR A 197 25.70 10.01 -3.96
N GLN A 198 24.70 10.51 -3.24
CA GLN A 198 24.66 11.91 -2.78
C GLN A 198 25.74 12.22 -1.72
N GLY A 199 26.39 11.21 -1.14
CA GLY A 199 27.55 11.34 -0.25
C GLY A 199 28.91 11.01 -0.87
N HIS A 200 28.96 10.53 -2.12
CA HIS A 200 30.18 10.12 -2.80
C HIS A 200 30.11 10.51 -4.27
N SER A 201 31.05 11.33 -4.76
CA SER A 201 31.12 11.54 -6.20
C SER A 201 31.30 10.18 -6.89
N VAL A 202 30.68 9.99 -8.06
CA VAL A 202 30.87 8.77 -8.87
C VAL A 202 32.37 8.53 -9.13
N GLU A 203 33.15 9.63 -9.17
CA GLU A 203 34.60 9.66 -9.26
C GLU A 203 35.32 9.09 -8.02
N ASP A 204 34.78 9.25 -6.80
CA ASP A 204 35.37 8.73 -5.57
C ASP A 204 35.23 7.21 -5.45
N ILE A 205 34.16 6.64 -6.01
CA ILE A 205 33.92 5.18 -6.02
C ILE A 205 34.66 4.51 -7.19
N SER A 206 34.88 5.24 -8.30
CA SER A 206 35.58 4.77 -9.50
C SER A 206 37.11 4.79 -9.38
N ARG A 207 37.69 5.11 -8.21
CA ARG A 207 39.13 5.05 -7.99
C ARG A 207 39.61 3.62 -7.80
N LYS A 208 39.68 2.90 -8.92
CA LYS A 208 40.76 2.00 -9.36
C LYS A 208 40.37 1.40 -10.70
N ASP A 209 41.29 1.48 -11.65
CA ASP A 209 41.34 0.75 -12.93
C ASP A 209 40.76 1.42 -14.19
N ALA A 210 41.30 0.98 -15.34
CA ALA A 210 41.12 1.51 -16.69
C ALA A 210 39.66 1.60 -17.18
N ASP A 211 38.72 1.03 -16.42
CA ASP A 211 37.28 1.06 -16.68
C ASP A 211 36.67 2.46 -16.48
N ALA A 212 37.27 3.32 -15.65
CA ALA A 212 36.80 4.69 -15.42
C ALA A 212 36.79 5.56 -16.70
N ILE A 213 37.79 5.39 -17.58
CA ILE A 213 37.90 6.13 -18.84
C ILE A 213 36.80 5.70 -19.83
N ASN A 214 36.50 4.40 -19.88
CA ASN A 214 35.46 3.85 -20.75
C ASN A 214 34.05 4.22 -20.27
N LEU A 215 33.87 4.35 -18.96
CA LEU A 215 32.63 4.82 -18.36
C LEU A 215 32.30 6.27 -18.70
N GLY A 216 33.29 7.17 -18.64
CA GLY A 216 33.12 8.57 -19.02
C GLY A 216 32.67 8.72 -20.47
N LYS A 217 33.36 8.05 -21.40
CA LYS A 217 33.01 8.07 -22.83
C LYS A 217 31.61 7.53 -23.12
N THR A 218 31.19 6.48 -22.41
CA THR A 218 29.86 5.89 -22.56
C THR A 218 28.79 6.84 -22.01
N THR A 219 29.06 7.51 -20.89
CA THR A 219 28.17 8.53 -20.31
C THR A 219 27.98 9.71 -21.26
N ASP A 220 29.07 10.23 -21.84
CA ASP A 220 29.03 11.33 -22.81
C ASP A 220 28.24 10.98 -24.07
N ALA A 221 28.43 9.75 -24.59
CA ALA A 221 27.71 9.29 -25.79
C ALA A 221 26.20 9.19 -25.55
N ILE A 222 25.77 8.72 -24.38
CA ILE A 222 24.35 8.63 -24.04
C ILE A 222 23.77 10.03 -23.79
N ALA A 223 24.50 10.93 -23.12
CA ALA A 223 24.07 12.31 -22.91
C ALA A 223 23.86 13.05 -24.24
N GLU A 224 24.76 12.84 -25.22
CA GLU A 224 24.60 13.37 -26.57
C GLU A 224 23.39 12.77 -27.30
N ALA A 225 23.17 11.45 -27.18
CA ALA A 225 21.97 10.81 -27.75
C ALA A 225 20.67 11.37 -27.17
N ILE A 226 20.62 11.61 -25.84
CA ILE A 226 19.48 12.26 -25.16
C ILE A 226 19.28 13.68 -25.70
N ARG A 227 20.37 14.46 -25.84
CA ARG A 227 20.32 15.83 -26.37
C ARG A 227 19.77 15.87 -27.78
N GLN A 228 20.25 14.99 -28.66
CA GLN A 228 19.76 14.88 -30.04
C GLN A 228 18.30 14.46 -30.10
N ALA A 229 17.88 13.49 -29.29
CA ALA A 229 16.50 13.04 -29.21
C ALA A 229 15.54 14.17 -28.77
N ARG A 230 15.97 15.01 -27.81
CA ARG A 230 15.22 16.20 -27.38
C ARG A 230 15.09 17.24 -28.49
N ILE A 231 16.20 17.58 -29.16
CA ILE A 231 16.22 18.56 -30.27
C ILE A 231 15.28 18.10 -31.40
N ARG A 232 15.31 16.82 -31.73
CA ARG A 232 14.53 16.24 -32.84
C ARG A 232 13.11 15.82 -32.42
N ARG A 233 12.75 15.98 -31.14
CA ARG A 233 11.47 15.52 -30.54
C ARG A 233 11.17 14.04 -30.82
N GLN A 234 12.17 13.20 -30.71
CA GLN A 234 12.07 11.75 -30.97
C GLN A 234 12.30 10.95 -29.69
N LYS A 235 11.82 9.70 -29.67
CA LYS A 235 12.13 8.74 -28.61
C LYS A 235 13.32 7.89 -29.05
N CYS A 236 14.27 7.66 -28.15
CA CYS A 236 15.48 6.88 -28.40
C CYS A 236 15.64 5.83 -27.31
N ILE A 237 16.07 4.63 -27.69
CA ILE A 237 16.47 3.56 -26.76
C ILE A 237 17.97 3.36 -26.97
N CYS A 238 18.75 3.47 -25.90
CA CYS A 238 20.20 3.25 -25.92
C CYS A 238 20.52 1.88 -25.33
N PHE A 239 21.17 1.01 -26.10
CA PHE A 239 21.63 -0.30 -25.63
C PHE A 239 23.09 -0.21 -25.18
N VAL A 240 23.34 -0.38 -23.89
CA VAL A 240 24.68 -0.33 -23.30
C VAL A 240 25.16 -1.75 -23.04
N THR A 241 26.23 -2.16 -23.70
CA THR A 241 26.83 -3.49 -23.57
C THR A 241 28.17 -3.41 -22.84
N GLY A 242 28.59 -4.50 -22.21
CA GLY A 242 29.87 -4.58 -21.48
C GLY A 242 29.96 -5.83 -20.62
N VAL A 243 31.19 -6.26 -20.31
CA VAL A 243 31.44 -7.44 -19.47
C VAL A 243 30.81 -7.29 -18.06
N PRO A 244 30.52 -8.38 -17.34
CA PRO A 244 30.11 -8.30 -15.94
C PRO A 244 31.10 -7.47 -15.12
N GLY A 245 30.61 -6.58 -14.26
CA GLY A 245 31.47 -5.67 -13.48
C GLY A 245 31.90 -4.38 -14.19
N ALA A 246 31.69 -4.21 -15.49
CA ALA A 246 32.11 -3.01 -16.26
C ALA A 246 31.35 -1.70 -15.93
N GLY A 247 30.67 -1.62 -14.78
CA GLY A 247 30.00 -0.40 -14.33
C GLY A 247 28.78 0.07 -15.15
N LYS A 248 28.13 -0.81 -15.92
CA LYS A 248 26.89 -0.49 -16.68
C LYS A 248 25.80 0.16 -15.82
N THR A 249 25.59 -0.37 -14.61
CA THR A 249 24.64 0.17 -13.63
C THR A 249 25.03 1.58 -13.19
N LEU A 250 26.33 1.82 -12.99
CA LEU A 250 26.87 3.10 -12.53
C LEU A 250 26.76 4.19 -13.62
N VAL A 251 26.93 3.83 -14.90
CA VAL A 251 26.61 4.72 -16.04
C VAL A 251 25.13 5.12 -16.04
N GLY A 252 24.21 4.15 -15.91
CA GLY A 252 22.77 4.43 -15.91
C GLY A 252 22.34 5.35 -14.78
N LEU A 253 22.90 5.15 -13.59
CA LEU A 253 22.61 5.96 -12.40
C LEU A 253 23.18 7.38 -12.49
N ASN A 254 24.39 7.55 -13.04
CA ASN A 254 24.98 8.87 -13.25
C ASN A 254 24.13 9.72 -14.20
N ILE A 255 23.66 9.13 -15.32
CA ILE A 255 22.82 9.81 -16.30
C ILE A 255 21.45 10.19 -15.72
N ALA A 256 20.85 9.30 -14.92
CA ALA A 256 19.59 9.59 -14.24
C ALA A 256 19.72 10.80 -13.30
N ASN A 257 20.82 10.86 -12.53
CA ASN A 257 21.10 11.96 -11.60
C ASN A 257 21.31 13.30 -12.32
N GLN A 258 22.17 13.34 -13.35
CA GLN A 258 22.50 14.59 -14.08
C GLN A 258 21.31 15.24 -14.81
N HIS A 259 20.27 14.47 -15.13
CA HIS A 259 19.11 14.95 -15.87
C HIS A 259 17.86 15.22 -15.01
N MET A 260 17.88 14.92 -13.71
CA MET A 260 16.78 15.23 -12.78
C MET A 260 16.85 16.65 -12.20
N ASP A 261 18.04 17.23 -12.02
CA ASP A 261 18.22 18.62 -11.49
C ASP A 261 17.72 19.73 -12.43
N LYS A 262 17.11 19.38 -13.57
CA LYS A 262 16.60 20.33 -14.58
C LYS A 262 15.12 20.13 -14.92
N ALA A 263 14.37 19.39 -14.10
CA ALA A 263 12.93 19.20 -14.24
C ALA A 263 12.15 20.16 -13.34
#